data_AF-E4X501-F1
#
_entry.id   AF-E4X501-F1
#
_cell.length_a   1.000
_cell.length_b   1.000
_cell.length_c   1.000
_cell.angle_alpha   90.00
_cell.angle_beta   90.00
_cell.angle_gamma   90.00
#
_symmetry.space_group_name_H-M   'P 1'
#
loop_
_entity.id
_entity.type
_entity.pdbx_description
1 polymer ?
#
loop_
_entity_poly.entity_id
_entity_poly.type
_entity_poly.pdbx_seq_one_letter_code
_entity_poly.pdbx_strand_id
1 'polypeptide(L)'
;MNNPDFSCISNDDQVSIPVWTGGVFNFVKSTFSKYLVLKTRVSNLRRVDEWTYDQIDHVAHPEYLTQDFWDTTDSTLFVFCPFDVTLGGMNEGDGKIAFSEWYSSEQSADGKLWSFLSREGTKVNRQKCEAIDNVLTCTTKSNYFKGYIDWSPDSSQRGPIEIHTGMTAGGTDYSCETGILPGHHPDAIAKMQQFFPIFANGDFSEMVNYLRNPPFDDTFTLN
;
A
#
# COMPACT_ATOMS: atom_id res chain seq x y z
N MET A 1 -4.01 -15.41 -9.95
CA MET A 1 -3.13 -16.59 -10.07
C MET A 1 -2.43 -16.74 -8.73
N ASN A 2 -2.48 -17.92 -8.09
CA ASN A 2 -1.84 -18.15 -6.79
C ASN A 2 -0.33 -18.26 -6.97
N ASN A 3 0.43 -17.45 -6.24
CA ASN A 3 1.88 -17.55 -6.24
C ASN A 3 2.29 -18.82 -5.44
N PRO A 4 3.03 -19.77 -6.04
CA PRO A 4 3.41 -21.03 -5.38
C PRO A 4 4.26 -20.83 -4.12
N ASP A 5 4.94 -19.68 -3.98
CA ASP A 5 5.73 -19.36 -2.78
C ASP A 5 4.84 -19.17 -1.55
N PHE A 6 3.60 -18.71 -1.70
CA PHE A 6 2.65 -18.58 -0.59
C PHE A 6 2.12 -19.93 -0.11
N SER A 7 1.86 -20.86 -1.03
CA SER A 7 1.34 -22.18 -0.66
C SER A 7 2.32 -23.05 0.13
N CYS A 8 3.59 -22.64 0.22
CA CYS A 8 4.65 -23.39 0.89
C CYS A 8 4.92 -22.93 2.34
N ILE A 9 4.29 -21.85 2.82
CA ILE A 9 4.53 -21.35 4.17
C ILE A 9 3.58 -22.03 5.14
N SER A 10 4.10 -22.94 5.95
CA SER A 10 3.30 -23.73 6.90
C SER A 10 2.86 -22.95 8.14
N ASN A 11 3.34 -21.70 8.31
CA ASN A 11 3.20 -20.89 9.52
C ASN A 11 2.77 -19.47 9.16
N ASP A 12 1.57 -19.29 8.61
CA ASP A 12 1.00 -17.96 8.30
C ASP A 12 0.99 -17.00 9.52
N ASP A 13 0.97 -17.56 10.74
CA ASP A 13 1.10 -16.81 11.99
C ASP A 13 2.48 -16.13 12.19
N GLN A 14 3.52 -16.59 11.46
CA GLN A 14 4.89 -16.07 11.59
C GLN A 14 5.24 -15.02 10.53
N VAL A 15 4.57 -15.03 9.39
CA VAL A 15 4.77 -14.04 8.31
C VAL A 15 3.46 -13.79 7.58
N SER A 16 3.00 -12.54 7.60
CA SER A 16 1.81 -12.11 6.88
C SER A 16 2.19 -11.21 5.72
N ILE A 17 1.52 -11.37 4.59
CA ILE A 17 1.77 -10.57 3.39
C ILE A 17 0.76 -9.44 3.33
N PRO A 18 1.19 -8.20 3.02
CA PRO A 18 0.29 -7.06 3.05
C PRO A 18 -0.80 -7.22 2.01
N VAL A 19 -2.01 -6.81 2.38
CA VAL A 19 -3.12 -6.75 1.45
C VAL A 19 -2.93 -5.51 0.59
N TRP A 20 -2.49 -5.71 -0.66
CA TRP A 20 -2.19 -4.62 -1.58
C TRP A 20 -3.47 -3.98 -2.14
N THR A 21 -3.53 -2.64 -2.04
CA THR A 21 -4.68 -1.85 -2.50
C THR A 21 -4.79 -1.83 -4.02
N GLY A 22 -3.66 -1.89 -4.74
CA GLY A 22 -3.56 -1.76 -6.19
C GLY A 22 -3.56 -0.29 -6.64
N GLY A 23 -2.91 -0.02 -7.77
CA GLY A 23 -2.53 1.33 -8.22
C GLY A 23 -3.70 2.29 -8.43
N VAL A 24 -4.91 1.76 -8.61
CA VAL A 24 -6.15 2.54 -8.76
C VAL A 24 -6.45 3.44 -7.55
N PHE A 25 -5.83 3.19 -6.39
CA PHE A 25 -6.12 3.93 -5.15
C PHE A 25 -4.94 4.74 -4.61
N ASN A 26 -3.83 4.75 -5.34
CA ASN A 26 -2.60 5.45 -5.01
C ASN A 26 -2.34 6.52 -6.08
N PHE A 27 -2.50 7.80 -5.73
CA PHE A 27 -2.45 8.90 -6.71
C PHE A 27 -1.27 9.82 -6.44
N VAL A 28 -0.44 10.09 -7.44
CA VAL A 28 0.56 11.17 -7.36
C VAL A 28 -0.16 12.51 -7.47
N LYS A 29 -0.22 13.24 -6.37
CA LYS A 29 -0.83 14.58 -6.33
C LYS A 29 0.05 15.63 -7.01
N SER A 30 1.36 15.50 -6.87
CA SER A 30 2.34 16.45 -7.38
C SER A 30 3.74 15.84 -7.35
N THR A 31 4.56 16.21 -8.32
CA THR A 31 5.97 15.85 -8.40
C THR A 31 6.86 17.08 -8.23
N PHE A 32 7.97 16.90 -7.54
CA PHE A 32 9.05 17.87 -7.40
C PHE A 32 10.36 17.20 -7.78
N SER A 33 11.43 17.96 -7.97
CA SER A 33 12.73 17.41 -8.41
C SER A 33 13.31 16.34 -7.48
N LYS A 34 12.96 16.36 -6.20
CA LYS A 34 13.53 15.47 -5.16
C LYS A 34 12.51 14.67 -4.36
N TYR A 35 11.21 14.90 -4.58
CA TYR A 35 10.17 14.10 -3.94
C TYR A 35 8.87 14.16 -4.73
N LEU A 36 7.98 13.21 -4.48
CA LEU A 36 6.60 13.23 -4.92
C LEU A 36 5.64 13.23 -3.71
N VAL A 37 4.43 13.71 -3.93
CA VAL A 37 3.36 13.69 -2.94
C VAL A 37 2.35 12.62 -3.35
N LEU A 38 2.23 11.58 -2.54
CA LEU A 38 1.28 10.50 -2.75
C LEU A 38 0.00 10.76 -1.93
N LYS A 39 -1.16 10.48 -2.53
CA LYS A 39 -2.42 10.27 -1.82
C LYS A 39 -2.78 8.80 -1.91
N THR A 40 -2.78 8.11 -0.79
CA THR A 40 -3.13 6.68 -0.71
C THR A 40 -4.46 6.48 -0.02
N ARG A 41 -5.28 5.55 -0.52
CA ARG A 41 -6.53 5.11 0.10
C ARG A 41 -6.46 3.61 0.38
N VAL A 42 -6.62 3.25 1.65
CA VAL A 42 -6.53 1.86 2.14
C VAL A 42 -7.93 1.26 2.44
N SER A 43 -9.01 2.00 2.17
CA SER A 43 -10.36 1.67 2.65
C SER A 43 -11.05 0.46 2.01
N ASN A 44 -10.49 -0.15 0.96
CA ASN A 44 -11.21 -1.15 0.17
C ASN A 44 -11.20 -2.57 0.77
N LEU A 45 -10.54 -2.78 1.91
CA LEU A 45 -10.56 -4.05 2.64
C LEU A 45 -11.98 -4.55 2.99
N ARG A 46 -12.99 -3.68 2.94
CA ARG A 46 -14.40 -4.04 3.19
C ARG A 46 -15.07 -4.91 2.14
N ARG A 47 -14.49 -5.01 0.95
CA ARG A 47 -14.97 -5.88 -0.13
C ARG A 47 -13.91 -6.90 -0.50
N VAL A 48 -12.99 -7.19 0.42
CA VAL A 48 -11.86 -8.08 0.15
C VAL A 48 -12.32 -9.50 -0.17
N ASP A 49 -13.45 -9.92 0.41
CA ASP A 49 -14.21 -11.13 0.09
C ASP A 49 -14.77 -11.17 -1.34
N GLU A 50 -15.05 -10.00 -1.92
CA GLU A 50 -15.51 -9.89 -3.32
C GLU A 50 -14.35 -9.85 -4.32
N TRP A 51 -13.09 -9.95 -3.85
CA TRP A 51 -11.93 -9.91 -4.72
C TRP A 51 -11.56 -11.32 -5.18
N THR A 52 -11.64 -11.53 -6.49
CA THR A 52 -11.35 -12.82 -7.15
C THR A 52 -9.90 -13.31 -7.01
N TYR A 53 -9.00 -12.50 -6.45
CA TYR A 53 -7.58 -12.82 -6.30
C TYR A 53 -7.02 -12.48 -4.92
N ASP A 54 -7.89 -12.24 -3.93
CA ASP A 54 -7.42 -12.04 -2.57
C ASP A 54 -6.87 -13.34 -1.97
N GLN A 55 -5.89 -13.21 -1.09
CA GLN A 55 -5.20 -14.33 -0.44
C GLN A 55 -5.47 -14.34 1.08
N ILE A 56 -6.39 -13.51 1.59
CA ILE A 56 -6.82 -13.57 2.99
C ILE A 56 -7.78 -14.74 3.17
N ASP A 57 -7.51 -15.57 4.18
CA ASP A 57 -8.48 -16.52 4.69
C ASP A 57 -9.56 -15.81 5.50
N HIS A 58 -10.59 -15.35 4.81
CA HIS A 58 -11.77 -14.71 5.39
C HIS A 58 -12.66 -15.67 6.19
N VAL A 59 -12.46 -17.00 6.06
CA VAL A 59 -13.15 -17.99 6.89
C VAL A 59 -12.49 -18.06 8.27
N ALA A 60 -11.16 -17.98 8.32
CA ALA A 60 -10.41 -17.90 9.57
C ALA A 60 -10.51 -16.51 10.24
N HIS A 61 -10.62 -15.44 9.46
CA HIS A 61 -10.65 -14.04 9.94
C HIS A 61 -11.88 -13.25 9.45
N PRO A 62 -13.11 -13.67 9.82
CA PRO A 62 -14.32 -12.99 9.37
C PRO A 62 -14.41 -11.53 9.84
N GLU A 63 -13.72 -11.16 10.92
CA GLU A 63 -13.68 -9.80 11.45
C GLU A 63 -13.05 -8.78 10.47
N TYR A 64 -12.15 -9.22 9.58
CA TYR A 64 -11.50 -8.35 8.59
C TYR A 64 -12.46 -7.78 7.55
N LEU A 65 -13.67 -8.35 7.41
CA LEU A 65 -14.70 -7.84 6.50
C LEU A 65 -15.48 -6.65 7.09
N THR A 66 -15.28 -6.35 8.36
CA THR A 66 -16.09 -5.35 9.07
C THR A 66 -15.42 -3.97 9.14
N GLN A 67 -16.23 -2.92 9.09
CA GLN A 67 -15.76 -1.55 9.35
C GLN A 67 -15.17 -1.42 10.76
N ASP A 68 -15.89 -1.93 11.75
CA ASP A 68 -15.58 -1.68 13.16
C ASP A 68 -14.21 -2.22 13.56
N PHE A 69 -13.80 -3.36 12.98
CA PHE A 69 -12.45 -3.88 13.11
C PHE A 69 -11.42 -2.88 12.60
N TRP A 70 -11.50 -2.43 11.34
CA TRP A 70 -10.51 -1.52 10.76
C TRP A 70 -10.56 -0.07 11.30
N ASP A 71 -11.66 0.31 11.94
CA ASP A 71 -11.81 1.60 12.61
C ASP A 71 -11.12 1.64 13.99
N THR A 72 -10.77 0.47 14.55
CA THR A 72 -10.26 0.34 15.92
C THR A 72 -8.94 -0.42 16.04
N THR A 73 -8.64 -1.29 15.07
CA THR A 73 -7.43 -2.10 15.05
C THR A 73 -6.22 -1.25 14.66
N ASP A 74 -5.14 -1.39 15.42
CA ASP A 74 -3.81 -0.95 15.00
C ASP A 74 -3.45 -1.58 13.65
N SER A 75 -2.55 -0.96 12.90
CA SER A 75 -2.22 -1.44 11.56
C SER A 75 -0.78 -1.16 11.19
N THR A 76 -0.28 -1.95 10.24
CA THR A 76 1.01 -1.75 9.60
C THR A 76 0.79 -1.43 8.13
N LEU A 77 1.09 -0.20 7.73
CA LEU A 77 1.07 0.26 6.34
C LEU A 77 2.37 -0.15 5.66
N PHE A 78 2.27 -0.62 4.43
CA PHE A 78 3.41 -0.90 3.56
C PHE A 78 3.35 0.03 2.35
N VAL A 79 4.50 0.50 1.89
CA VAL A 79 4.65 1.25 0.65
C VAL A 79 5.76 0.63 -0.17
N PHE A 80 5.42 0.19 -1.38
CA PHE A 80 6.37 -0.34 -2.34
C PHE A 80 6.52 0.61 -3.52
N CYS A 81 7.75 1.02 -3.81
CA CYS A 81 8.09 1.85 -4.96
C CYS A 81 8.99 1.04 -5.92
N PRO A 82 8.83 1.14 -7.25
CA PRO A 82 9.66 0.41 -8.22
C PRO A 82 11.09 1.01 -8.36
N PHE A 83 11.45 1.96 -7.50
CA PHE A 83 12.74 2.63 -7.45
C PHE A 83 13.22 2.68 -5.99
N ASP A 84 14.54 2.79 -5.84
CA ASP A 84 15.17 2.94 -4.54
C ASP A 84 14.94 4.36 -4.01
N VAL A 85 14.10 4.47 -2.98
CA VAL A 85 13.78 5.75 -2.33
C VAL A 85 15.01 6.35 -1.65
N THR A 86 15.94 5.53 -1.16
CA THR A 86 17.10 5.98 -0.38
C THR A 86 18.06 6.83 -1.22
N LEU A 87 18.09 6.64 -2.54
CA LEU A 87 18.86 7.47 -3.48
C LEU A 87 18.34 8.92 -3.57
N GLY A 88 17.16 9.19 -3.03
CA GLY A 88 16.58 10.53 -2.94
C GLY A 88 17.07 11.35 -1.75
N GLY A 89 16.25 12.32 -1.36
CA GLY A 89 16.45 13.15 -0.17
C GLY A 89 17.10 14.50 -0.45
N MET A 90 17.21 15.31 0.61
CA MET A 90 17.90 16.60 0.54
C MET A 90 19.39 16.40 0.26
N ASN A 91 20.00 15.41 0.93
CA ASN A 91 21.32 14.88 0.61
C ASN A 91 21.16 13.52 -0.06
N GLU A 92 22.10 13.17 -0.93
CA GLU A 92 22.13 11.87 -1.60
C GLU A 92 22.29 10.75 -0.56
N GLY A 93 21.41 9.75 -0.61
CA GLY A 93 21.41 8.63 0.35
C GLY A 93 20.51 8.81 1.58
N ASP A 94 19.90 9.98 1.76
CA ASP A 94 19.03 10.28 2.92
C ASP A 94 17.54 10.12 2.60
N GLY A 95 17.20 9.59 1.43
CA GLY A 95 15.84 9.51 0.96
C GLY A 95 14.95 8.65 1.84
N LYS A 96 13.73 9.14 2.07
CA LYS A 96 12.76 8.47 2.93
C LYS A 96 11.32 8.66 2.45
N ILE A 97 10.44 7.87 3.06
CA ILE A 97 9.01 8.04 2.94
C ILE A 97 8.46 8.57 4.28
N ALA A 98 7.56 9.55 4.22
CA ALA A 98 6.93 10.12 5.40
C ALA A 98 5.40 10.19 5.26
N PHE A 99 4.70 9.64 6.25
CA PHE A 99 3.27 9.85 6.48
C PHE A 99 3.07 10.42 7.89
N SER A 100 2.33 11.52 8.02
CA SER A 100 2.14 12.19 9.32
C SER A 100 1.40 11.35 10.35
N GLU A 101 0.54 10.42 9.89
CA GLU A 101 -0.32 9.59 10.73
C GLU A 101 0.33 8.24 11.09
N TRP A 102 1.57 8.01 10.67
CA TRP A 102 2.25 6.73 10.88
C TRP A 102 3.65 6.94 11.47
N TYR A 103 4.17 5.94 12.16
CA TYR A 103 5.56 5.85 12.59
C TYR A 103 6.32 4.99 11.59
N SER A 104 7.48 5.45 11.11
CA SER A 104 8.37 4.59 10.32
C SER A 104 8.77 3.36 11.12
N SER A 105 8.80 2.20 10.47
CA SER A 105 9.15 0.93 11.09
C SER A 105 10.42 0.35 10.47
N GLU A 106 10.30 -0.24 9.27
CA GLU A 106 11.41 -0.86 8.54
C GLU A 106 11.44 -0.39 7.09
N GLN A 107 12.57 -0.64 6.44
CA GLN A 107 12.69 -0.59 4.99
C GLN A 107 13.57 -1.73 4.49
N SER A 108 13.36 -2.16 3.25
CA SER A 108 14.20 -3.14 2.57
C SER A 108 15.58 -2.57 2.24
N ALA A 109 16.56 -3.45 2.06
CA ALA A 109 17.94 -3.06 1.75
C ALA A 109 18.08 -2.36 0.39
N ASP A 110 17.22 -2.70 -0.57
CA ASP A 110 17.12 -2.05 -1.88
C ASP A 110 16.28 -0.75 -1.87
N GLY A 111 15.79 -0.34 -0.70
CA GLY A 111 15.04 0.91 -0.50
C GLY A 111 13.68 0.97 -1.19
N LYS A 112 13.17 -0.15 -1.71
CA LYS A 112 11.91 -0.22 -2.47
C LYS A 112 10.69 -0.47 -1.61
N LEU A 113 10.80 -1.25 -0.55
CA LEU A 113 9.70 -1.56 0.37
C LEU A 113 9.92 -0.86 1.71
N TRP A 114 8.89 -0.18 2.19
CA TRP A 114 8.88 0.53 3.48
C TRP A 114 7.65 0.14 4.28
N SER A 115 7.77 0.04 5.60
CA SER A 115 6.66 -0.23 6.51
C SER A 115 6.50 0.86 7.58
N PHE A 116 5.26 1.06 8.03
CA PHE A 116 4.89 2.07 9.00
C PHE A 116 3.83 1.54 9.96
N LEU A 117 3.97 1.84 11.26
CA LEU A 117 3.01 1.49 12.30
C LEU A 117 2.01 2.63 12.50
N SER A 118 0.73 2.30 12.65
CA SER A 118 -0.31 3.29 12.91
C SER A 118 -0.01 4.08 14.19
N ARG A 119 -0.20 5.40 14.16
CA ARG A 119 -0.25 6.20 15.40
C ARG A 119 -1.58 5.97 16.11
N GLU A 120 -1.62 6.22 17.41
CA GLU A 120 -2.86 6.22 18.18
C GLU A 120 -3.94 7.08 17.48
N GLY A 121 -5.14 6.50 17.31
CA GLY A 121 -6.28 7.16 16.66
C GLY A 121 -6.23 7.19 15.13
N THR A 122 -5.22 6.59 14.50
CA THR A 122 -5.19 6.41 13.04
C THR A 122 -6.28 5.43 12.64
N LYS A 123 -7.11 5.83 11.68
CA LYS A 123 -8.20 5.00 11.16
C LYS A 123 -7.91 4.68 9.71
N VAL A 124 -7.68 3.41 9.40
CA VAL A 124 -7.42 2.93 8.04
C VAL A 124 -8.56 3.35 7.12
N ASN A 125 -9.80 3.24 7.60
CA ASN A 125 -10.95 3.82 6.93
C ASN A 125 -11.26 5.22 7.47
N ARG A 126 -10.94 6.23 6.66
CA ARG A 126 -11.25 7.62 6.97
C ARG A 126 -12.64 8.05 6.49
N GLN A 127 -13.34 7.20 5.74
CA GLN A 127 -14.67 7.49 5.19
C GLN A 127 -15.77 6.93 6.10
N LYS A 128 -16.58 7.82 6.68
CA LYS A 128 -17.83 7.45 7.33
C LYS A 128 -18.98 7.98 6.49
N CYS A 129 -19.81 7.07 5.98
CA CYS A 129 -21.02 7.42 5.26
C CYS A 129 -22.21 6.74 5.91
N GLU A 130 -23.28 7.49 6.05
CA GLU A 130 -24.54 7.03 6.60
C GLU A 130 -25.62 7.25 5.54
N ALA A 131 -26.50 6.27 5.36
CA ALA A 131 -27.68 6.45 4.54
C ALA A 131 -28.71 7.24 5.35
N ILE A 132 -28.89 8.52 5.04
CA ILE A 132 -29.93 9.37 5.62
C ILE A 132 -30.94 9.62 4.50
N ASP A 133 -32.19 9.20 4.70
CA ASP A 133 -33.28 9.35 3.72
C ASP A 133 -32.96 8.76 2.33
N ASN A 134 -32.34 7.57 2.28
CA ASN A 134 -31.84 6.91 1.06
C ASN A 134 -30.76 7.69 0.29
N VAL A 135 -30.15 8.71 0.91
CA VAL A 135 -28.99 9.42 0.37
C VAL A 135 -27.76 9.05 1.19
N LEU A 136 -26.74 8.49 0.52
CA LEU A 136 -25.46 8.19 1.15
C LEU A 136 -24.74 9.50 1.47
N THR A 137 -24.75 9.89 2.73
CA THR A 137 -24.13 11.14 3.22
C THR A 137 -22.85 10.81 3.97
N CYS A 138 -21.72 11.27 3.45
CA CYS A 138 -20.41 11.04 4.08
C CYS A 138 -20.06 12.18 5.05
N THR A 139 -19.82 11.85 6.31
CA THR A 139 -19.59 12.82 7.40
C THR A 139 -18.12 13.22 7.53
N THR A 140 -17.19 12.48 6.92
CA THR A 140 -15.75 12.77 6.94
C THR A 140 -15.24 13.34 5.62
N LYS A 141 -14.34 14.33 5.69
CA LYS A 141 -13.87 15.11 4.52
C LYS A 141 -12.72 14.47 3.73
N SER A 142 -11.98 13.51 4.27
CA SER A 142 -10.80 12.95 3.60
C SER A 142 -10.79 11.43 3.67
N ASN A 143 -10.66 10.77 2.52
CA ASN A 143 -10.55 9.31 2.38
C ASN A 143 -9.10 8.85 2.21
N TYR A 144 -8.12 9.77 2.28
CA TYR A 144 -6.75 9.52 1.86
C TYR A 144 -5.75 9.85 2.98
N PHE A 145 -4.68 9.07 3.05
CA PHE A 145 -3.44 9.46 3.73
C PHE A 145 -2.54 10.21 2.74
N LYS A 146 -1.85 11.23 3.24
CA LYS A 146 -0.88 12.00 2.46
C LYS A 146 0.52 11.51 2.80
N GLY A 147 1.22 10.96 1.81
CA GLY A 147 2.61 10.57 1.87
C GLY A 147 3.52 11.53 1.12
N TYR A 148 4.76 11.65 1.57
CA TYR A 148 5.85 12.28 0.84
C TYR A 148 6.90 11.20 0.60
N ILE A 149 7.31 11.02 -0.65
CA ILE A 149 8.22 9.98 -1.08
C ILE A 149 9.39 10.67 -1.76
N ASP A 150 10.56 10.60 -1.14
CA ASP A 150 11.78 11.10 -1.76
C ASP A 150 12.16 10.24 -2.97
N TRP A 151 12.84 10.84 -3.93
CA TRP A 151 13.39 10.13 -5.08
C TRP A 151 14.66 10.80 -5.59
N SER A 152 15.48 10.06 -6.33
CA SER A 152 16.72 10.60 -6.87
C SER A 152 16.46 11.81 -7.79
N PRO A 153 17.32 12.85 -7.78
CA PRO A 153 17.30 13.89 -8.80
C PRO A 153 17.69 13.36 -10.20
N ASP A 154 18.40 12.22 -10.28
CA ASP A 154 18.76 11.54 -11.52
C ASP A 154 17.57 10.73 -12.06
N SER A 155 17.09 11.09 -13.25
CA SER A 155 15.96 10.42 -13.89
C SER A 155 16.21 8.96 -14.21
N SER A 156 17.45 8.54 -14.42
CA SER A 156 17.80 7.14 -14.71
C SER A 156 17.59 6.21 -13.51
N GLN A 157 17.52 6.77 -12.30
CA GLN A 157 17.35 6.04 -11.04
C GLN A 157 15.89 5.98 -10.57
N ARG A 158 14.94 6.59 -11.30
CA ARG A 158 13.52 6.70 -10.90
C ARG A 158 12.65 5.51 -11.34
N GLY A 159 13.26 4.44 -11.86
CA GLY A 159 12.54 3.26 -12.35
C GLY A 159 11.66 3.54 -13.58
N PRO A 160 10.87 2.56 -14.05
CA PRO A 160 10.05 2.66 -15.27
C PRO A 160 8.76 3.48 -15.07
N ILE A 161 8.78 4.52 -14.23
CA ILE A 161 7.57 5.27 -13.90
C ILE A 161 7.35 6.37 -14.92
N GLU A 162 6.22 6.31 -15.62
CA GLU A 162 5.61 7.51 -16.19
C GLU A 162 4.74 8.18 -15.11
N ILE A 163 5.14 9.39 -14.68
CA ILE A 163 4.32 10.14 -13.73
C ILE A 163 3.41 11.10 -14.46
N HIS A 164 2.14 10.75 -14.50
CA HIS A 164 1.10 11.61 -14.99
C HIS A 164 0.45 12.33 -13.81
N THR A 165 0.62 13.66 -13.75
CA THR A 165 -0.03 14.50 -12.71
C THR A 165 -1.49 14.82 -13.04
N GLY A 166 -1.99 14.35 -14.20
CA GLY A 166 -3.35 14.56 -14.71
C GLY A 166 -4.28 13.34 -14.60
N MET A 167 -3.91 12.32 -13.82
CA MET A 167 -4.62 11.04 -13.81
C MET A 167 -6.12 11.13 -13.48
N THR A 168 -6.91 10.49 -14.33
CA THR A 168 -8.25 9.98 -14.04
C THR A 168 -8.17 8.64 -13.31
N ALA A 169 -9.10 8.36 -12.40
CA ALA A 169 -9.22 7.04 -11.78
C ALA A 169 -9.29 5.96 -12.88
N GLY A 170 -8.41 4.95 -12.81
CA GLY A 170 -8.30 3.89 -13.83
C GLY A 170 -7.14 4.04 -14.83
N GLY A 171 -6.26 5.03 -14.67
CA GLY A 171 -5.01 5.13 -15.46
C GLY A 171 -3.97 4.07 -15.10
N THR A 172 -3.14 3.69 -16.06
CA THR A 172 -2.04 2.71 -16.00
C THR A 172 -0.80 3.14 -15.20
N ASP A 173 -0.88 4.24 -14.43
CA ASP A 173 0.33 4.90 -13.95
C ASP A 173 0.71 4.39 -12.56
N TYR A 174 1.79 3.62 -12.54
CA TYR A 174 2.30 2.94 -11.37
C TYR A 174 3.41 3.77 -10.72
N SER A 175 3.10 4.55 -9.67
CA SER A 175 4.13 5.33 -8.94
C SER A 175 4.70 4.57 -7.75
N CYS A 176 3.86 4.22 -6.77
CA CYS A 176 4.17 3.36 -5.63
C CYS A 176 2.84 2.73 -5.17
N GLU A 177 2.89 1.49 -4.71
CA GLU A 177 1.74 0.79 -4.15
C GLU A 177 1.70 0.87 -2.65
N THR A 178 0.50 0.73 -2.10
CA THR A 178 0.30 0.60 -0.66
C THR A 178 -0.40 -0.68 -0.29
N GLY A 179 0.07 -1.31 0.78
CA GLY A 179 -0.49 -2.51 1.38
C GLY A 179 -0.71 -2.32 2.86
N ILE A 180 -1.47 -3.21 3.49
CA ILE A 180 -1.83 -3.07 4.91
C ILE A 180 -1.92 -4.44 5.58
N LEU A 181 -1.51 -4.49 6.84
CA LEU A 181 -1.75 -5.60 7.76
C LEU A 181 -2.45 -5.11 9.04
N PRO A 182 -3.34 -5.91 9.63
CA PRO A 182 -3.87 -5.61 10.96
C PRO A 182 -2.82 -5.90 12.03
N GLY A 183 -2.73 -5.04 13.04
CA GLY A 183 -1.72 -5.06 14.09
C GLY A 183 -0.43 -4.33 13.73
N HIS A 184 0.41 -4.11 14.74
CA HIS A 184 1.77 -3.59 14.56
C HIS A 184 2.75 -4.74 14.35
N HIS A 185 3.36 -4.78 13.17
CA HIS A 185 4.34 -5.78 12.77
C HIS A 185 5.68 -5.08 12.50
N PRO A 186 6.47 -4.81 13.55
CA PRO A 186 7.68 -4.00 13.44
C PRO A 186 8.83 -4.71 12.70
N ASP A 187 8.71 -6.01 12.45
CA ASP A 187 9.70 -6.90 11.83
C ASP A 187 9.16 -7.61 10.58
N ALA A 188 8.07 -7.11 9.99
CA ALA A 188 7.40 -7.74 8.87
C ALA A 188 8.28 -7.85 7.62
N ILE A 189 9.11 -6.83 7.32
CA ILE A 189 9.98 -6.87 6.13
C ILE A 189 11.09 -7.90 6.34
N ALA A 190 11.69 -7.93 7.53
CA ALA A 190 12.70 -8.93 7.87
C ALA A 190 12.13 -10.37 7.80
N LYS A 191 10.91 -10.58 8.29
CA LYS A 191 10.21 -11.86 8.17
C LYS A 191 9.94 -12.23 6.71
N MET A 192 9.53 -11.28 5.87
CA MET A 192 9.37 -11.54 4.44
C MET A 192 10.68 -12.02 3.80
N GLN A 193 11.80 -11.38 4.11
CA GLN A 193 13.12 -11.80 3.60
C GLN A 193 13.53 -13.19 4.09
N GLN A 194 13.15 -13.55 5.32
CA GLN A 194 13.48 -14.84 5.92
C GLN A 194 12.69 -16.00 5.30
N PHE A 195 11.40 -15.78 5.03
CA PHE A 195 10.48 -16.86 4.65
C PHE A 195 10.16 -16.93 3.15
N PHE A 196 10.40 -15.85 2.40
CA PHE A 196 10.20 -15.84 0.95
C PHE A 196 11.55 -15.78 0.22
N PRO A 197 11.99 -16.88 -0.42
CA PRO A 197 13.26 -16.92 -1.14
C PRO A 197 13.40 -15.86 -2.22
N ILE A 198 12.27 -15.42 -2.80
CA ILE A 198 12.21 -14.36 -3.81
C ILE A 198 12.64 -12.99 -3.29
N PHE A 199 12.63 -12.79 -1.97
CA PHE A 199 13.09 -11.57 -1.30
C PHE A 199 14.43 -11.77 -0.56
N ALA A 200 15.13 -12.86 -0.88
CA ALA A 200 16.43 -13.14 -0.28
C ALA A 200 17.40 -11.97 -0.49
N ASN A 201 18.21 -11.71 0.54
CA ASN A 201 19.16 -10.58 0.57
C ASN A 201 18.51 -9.19 0.58
N GLY A 202 17.18 -9.08 0.76
CA GLY A 202 16.49 -7.81 0.84
C GLY A 202 16.25 -7.13 -0.51
N ASP A 203 16.29 -7.88 -1.61
CA ASP A 203 15.85 -7.44 -2.93
C ASP A 203 14.34 -7.65 -3.07
N PHE A 204 13.60 -6.55 -3.21
CA PHE A 204 12.15 -6.55 -3.37
C PHE A 204 11.72 -6.17 -4.79
N SER A 205 12.62 -6.25 -5.78
CA SER A 205 12.30 -6.03 -7.19
C SER A 205 11.14 -6.89 -7.69
N GLU A 206 11.07 -8.14 -7.23
CA GLU A 206 10.03 -9.10 -7.57
C GLU A 206 8.72 -8.92 -6.78
N MET A 207 8.63 -7.91 -5.89
CA MET A 207 7.39 -7.57 -5.18
C MET A 207 6.25 -7.29 -6.15
N VAL A 208 6.55 -6.81 -7.36
CA VAL A 208 5.58 -6.60 -8.46
C VAL A 208 4.73 -7.83 -8.76
N ASN A 209 5.25 -9.04 -8.58
CA ASN A 209 4.52 -10.29 -8.81
C ASN A 209 3.41 -10.54 -7.77
N TYR A 210 3.44 -9.78 -6.67
CA TYR A 210 2.51 -9.85 -5.54
C TYR A 210 1.58 -8.66 -5.48
N LEU A 211 1.82 -7.64 -6.30
CA LEU A 211 0.97 -6.48 -6.37
C LEU A 211 -0.30 -6.83 -7.12
N ARG A 212 -1.36 -6.12 -6.75
CA ARG A 212 -2.64 -6.28 -7.39
C ARG A 212 -2.60 -5.63 -8.77
N ASN A 213 -2.79 -6.44 -9.82
CA ASN A 213 -3.12 -5.89 -11.13
C ASN A 213 -4.45 -5.13 -11.01
N PRO A 214 -4.54 -3.89 -11.51
CA PRO A 214 -5.80 -3.15 -11.50
C PRO A 214 -6.87 -4.00 -12.21
N PRO A 215 -8.10 -4.09 -11.68
CA PRO A 215 -9.19 -4.73 -12.39
C PRO A 215 -9.49 -3.87 -13.63
N PHE A 216 -8.95 -4.25 -14.78
CA PHE A 216 -9.47 -3.78 -16.05
C PHE A 216 -10.78 -4.54 -16.28
N ASP A 217 -11.89 -3.88 -15.97
CA ASP A 217 -13.18 -4.24 -16.50
C ASP A 217 -13.65 -3.07 -17.37
N ASP A 218 -13.78 -3.31 -18.67
CA ASP A 218 -14.05 -2.34 -19.74
C ASP A 218 -15.46 -1.70 -19.66
N THR A 219 -16.09 -1.61 -18.48
CA THR A 219 -17.52 -1.28 -18.37
C THR A 219 -17.91 -0.18 -17.39
N PHE A 220 -16.97 0.55 -16.79
CA PHE A 220 -17.32 1.75 -16.01
C PHE A 220 -17.27 3.03 -16.86
N THR A 221 -18.29 3.22 -17.71
CA THR A 221 -18.67 4.56 -18.17
C THR A 221 -19.35 5.31 -17.02
N LEU A 222 -18.66 6.32 -16.48
CA LEU A 222 -19.28 7.35 -15.66
C LEU A 222 -20.04 8.30 -16.59
N ASN A 223 -21.37 8.30 -16.49
CA ASN A 223 -22.22 9.38 -17.00
C ASN A 223 -22.03 10.65 -16.16
#